data_AF-A0A6I0F9P9-F1
#
_entry.id   AF-A0A6I0F9P9-F1
#
_cell.length_a   1.000
_cell.length_b   1.000
_cell.length_c   1.000
_cell.angle_alpha   90.00
_cell.angle_beta   90.00
_cell.angle_gamma   90.00
#
_symmetry.space_group_name_H-M   'P 1'
#
loop_
_entity.id
_entity.type
_entity.pdbx_description
1 polymer ?
#
loop_
_entity_poly.entity_id
_entity_poly.type
_entity_poly.pdbx_seq_one_letter_code
_entity_poly.pdbx_strand_id
1 'polypeptide(L)'
;MRFKYMCIFFFLLIVILITIACIGLETEKAINSGNLKVEEKLQDFEYMYKVIIENYPFLEVNRRVNGIDWEANYSIYKEKIISTESDNEFFDALEMILRDLNNSHTSMLNRSFVEYFRDGYYQISIEEDMQNHWCNLILDNINHKLVQNRYQLKQLNKQNTISYNGKSDVKTEPIENAEVKDIVEGKVGYIYIPKMIQNNERDRDVELIKNY
;
A
#
# COMPACT_ATOMS: atom_id res chain seq x y z
N MET A 1 -45.50 14.85 50.47
CA MET A 1 -44.02 14.79 50.30
C MET A 1 -43.58 13.91 49.14
N ARG A 2 -44.15 12.71 48.94
CA ARG A 2 -43.75 11.75 47.89
C ARG A 2 -43.85 12.25 46.42
N PHE A 3 -44.80 13.11 46.11
CA PHE A 3 -45.00 13.61 44.74
C PHE A 3 -43.88 14.54 44.26
N LYS A 4 -43.32 15.38 45.16
CA LYS A 4 -42.21 16.29 44.82
C LYS A 4 -40.92 15.52 44.51
N TYR A 5 -40.64 14.45 45.26
CA TYR A 5 -39.47 13.60 45.01
C TYR A 5 -39.61 12.78 43.72
N MET A 6 -40.83 12.39 43.36
CA MET A 6 -41.12 11.69 42.10
C MET A 6 -40.87 12.60 40.87
N CYS A 7 -41.26 13.87 40.94
CA CYS A 7 -40.97 14.84 39.88
C CYS A 7 -39.48 15.16 39.77
N ILE A 8 -38.76 15.29 40.89
CA ILE A 8 -37.31 15.51 40.91
C ILE A 8 -36.56 14.30 40.32
N PHE A 9 -37.01 13.08 40.65
CA PHE A 9 -36.43 11.85 40.11
C PHE A 9 -36.61 11.75 38.59
N PHE A 10 -37.80 12.04 38.08
CA PHE A 10 -38.06 12.06 36.62
C PHE A 10 -37.23 13.12 35.90
N PHE A 11 -37.07 14.31 36.51
CA PHE A 11 -36.24 15.37 35.95
C PHE A 11 -34.76 14.96 35.88
N LEU A 12 -34.22 14.35 36.94
CA LEU A 12 -32.85 13.82 36.95
C LEU A 12 -32.64 12.71 35.91
N LEU A 13 -33.63 11.84 35.71
CA LEU A 13 -33.56 10.75 34.74
C LEU A 13 -33.54 11.27 33.30
N ILE A 14 -34.31 12.33 33.01
CA ILE A 14 -34.30 13.01 31.70
C ILE A 14 -32.95 13.70 31.45
N VAL A 15 -32.38 14.38 32.46
CA VAL A 15 -31.05 15.01 32.32
C VAL A 15 -29.97 13.97 32.03
N ILE A 16 -30.00 12.81 32.71
CA ILE A 16 -29.06 11.71 32.46
C ILE A 16 -29.21 11.18 31.02
N LEU A 17 -30.45 10.96 30.55
CA LEU A 17 -30.70 10.51 29.17
C LEU A 17 -30.23 11.53 28.13
N ILE A 18 -30.41 12.83 28.38
CA ILE A 18 -29.88 13.90 27.50
C ILE A 18 -28.36 13.89 27.50
N THR A 19 -27.70 13.74 28.66
CA THR A 19 -26.23 13.68 28.72
C THR A 19 -25.66 12.46 28.00
N ILE A 20 -26.30 11.29 28.10
CA ILE A 20 -25.88 10.08 27.36
C ILE A 20 -26.09 10.26 25.86
N ALA A 21 -27.20 10.89 25.44
CA ALA A 21 -27.44 11.23 24.04
C ALA A 21 -26.40 12.25 23.50
N CYS A 22 -26.00 13.23 24.31
CA CYS A 22 -24.96 14.19 23.93
C CYS A 22 -23.56 13.55 23.85
N ILE A 23 -23.23 12.60 24.73
CA ILE A 23 -21.94 11.89 24.69
C ILE A 23 -21.90 10.88 23.52
N GLY A 24 -23.04 10.26 23.19
CA GLY A 24 -23.15 9.31 22.08
C GLY A 24 -23.16 9.91 20.67
N LEU A 25 -23.17 11.24 20.54
CA LEU A 25 -23.21 11.93 19.24
C LEU A 25 -21.82 12.39 18.73
N GLU A 26 -20.75 12.29 19.53
CA GLU A 26 -19.44 12.80 19.10
C GLU A 26 -18.57 11.78 18.32
N THR A 27 -19.02 10.55 18.13
CA THR A 27 -18.24 9.51 17.41
C THR A 27 -18.59 9.35 15.93
N GLU A 28 -19.55 10.08 15.39
CA GLU A 28 -19.67 10.33 13.94
C GLU A 28 -19.18 11.75 13.63
N LYS A 29 -17.95 12.05 14.07
CA LYS A 29 -17.29 13.28 13.65
C LYS A 29 -17.16 13.22 12.13
N ALA A 30 -17.87 14.14 11.48
CA ALA A 30 -17.96 14.34 10.05
C ALA A 30 -16.69 13.92 9.32
N ILE A 31 -16.86 13.14 8.24
CA ILE A 31 -15.86 13.02 7.17
C ILE A 31 -15.41 14.46 6.88
N ASN A 32 -14.22 14.82 7.33
CA ASN A 32 -13.75 16.18 7.31
C ASN A 32 -13.67 16.57 5.83
N SER A 33 -14.62 17.38 5.36
CA SER A 33 -14.75 17.79 3.96
C SER A 33 -13.82 18.96 3.62
N GLY A 34 -12.82 19.21 4.46
CA GLY A 34 -11.78 20.22 4.29
C GLY A 34 -10.39 19.60 4.22
N ASN A 35 -9.42 20.36 3.72
CA ASN A 35 -8.03 19.95 3.63
C ASN A 35 -7.46 19.57 5.02
N LEU A 36 -6.49 18.65 5.00
CA LEU A 36 -5.67 18.31 6.16
C LEU A 36 -4.98 19.56 6.72
N LYS A 37 -4.87 19.62 8.04
CA LYS A 37 -4.05 20.63 8.72
C LYS A 37 -2.57 20.36 8.45
N VAL A 38 -1.75 21.40 8.57
CA VAL A 38 -0.29 21.28 8.39
C VAL A 38 0.31 20.24 9.34
N GLU A 39 -0.19 20.15 10.58
CA GLU A 39 0.29 19.15 11.54
C GLU A 39 -0.04 17.71 11.11
N GLU A 40 -1.19 17.49 10.49
CA GLU A 40 -1.62 16.18 9.99
C GLU A 40 -0.79 15.80 8.74
N LYS A 41 -0.59 16.74 7.82
CA LYS A 41 0.27 16.56 6.64
C LYS A 41 1.72 16.23 7.02
N LEU A 42 2.24 16.92 8.04
CA LEU A 42 3.57 16.64 8.57
C LEU A 42 3.63 15.25 9.19
N GLN A 43 2.63 14.82 9.98
CA GLN A 43 2.59 13.47 10.54
C GLN A 43 2.63 12.38 9.46
N ASP A 44 1.84 12.55 8.39
CA ASP A 44 1.83 11.63 7.25
C ASP A 44 3.18 11.60 6.52
N PHE A 45 3.81 12.78 6.33
CA PHE A 45 5.15 12.88 5.76
C PHE A 45 6.22 12.19 6.61
N GLU A 46 6.23 12.43 7.92
CA GLU A 46 7.19 11.79 8.84
C GLU A 46 7.03 10.28 8.83
N TYR A 47 5.79 9.79 8.77
CA TYR A 47 5.51 8.37 8.65
C TYR A 47 6.07 7.80 7.34
N MET A 48 5.79 8.43 6.20
CA MET A 48 6.34 8.01 4.90
C MET A 48 7.87 8.04 4.92
N TYR A 49 8.47 9.12 5.42
CA TYR A 49 9.92 9.27 5.47
C TYR A 49 10.57 8.16 6.30
N LYS A 50 10.04 7.89 7.49
CA LYS A 50 10.49 6.80 8.35
C LYS A 50 10.39 5.44 7.64
N VAL A 51 9.25 5.14 7.00
CA VAL A 51 9.06 3.87 6.28
C VAL A 51 10.10 3.70 5.17
N ILE A 52 10.40 4.76 4.41
CA ILE A 52 11.43 4.72 3.37
C ILE A 52 12.82 4.49 3.98
N ILE A 53 13.22 5.24 5.00
CA ILE A 53 14.53 5.07 5.65
C ILE A 53 14.70 3.67 6.23
N GLU A 54 13.68 3.11 6.87
CA GLU A 54 13.77 1.82 7.54
C GLU A 54 13.66 0.62 6.60
N ASN A 55 13.00 0.76 5.44
CA ASN A 55 12.60 -0.39 4.62
C ASN A 55 13.01 -0.31 3.14
N TYR A 56 13.42 0.85 2.62
CA TYR A 56 13.73 0.99 1.20
C TYR A 56 15.19 0.62 0.89
N PRO A 57 15.47 -0.50 0.20
CA PRO A 57 16.83 -1.05 0.11
C PRO A 57 17.74 -0.31 -0.88
N PHE A 58 17.21 0.66 -1.65
CA PHE A 58 17.92 1.27 -2.76
C PHE A 58 18.36 2.72 -2.51
N LEU A 59 18.30 3.24 -1.27
CA LEU A 59 18.75 4.61 -0.97
C LEU A 59 20.22 4.84 -1.38
N GLU A 60 21.11 3.93 -0.98
CA GLU A 60 22.53 3.96 -1.33
C GLU A 60 22.78 3.81 -2.83
N VAL A 61 21.95 3.01 -3.51
CA VAL A 61 22.04 2.85 -4.97
C VAL A 61 21.64 4.14 -5.65
N ASN A 62 20.54 4.77 -5.21
CA ASN A 62 20.05 6.03 -5.73
C ASN A 62 21.11 7.14 -5.59
N ARG A 63 21.80 7.20 -4.44
CA ARG A 63 22.90 8.15 -4.23
C ARG A 63 24.05 7.95 -5.21
N ARG A 64 24.50 6.71 -5.43
CA ARG A 64 25.62 6.42 -6.33
C ARG A 64 25.28 6.60 -7.81
N VAL A 65 24.08 6.19 -8.22
CA VAL A 65 23.69 6.13 -9.64
C VAL A 65 23.10 7.44 -10.12
N ASN A 66 22.27 8.09 -9.29
CA ASN A 66 21.54 9.30 -9.67
C ASN A 66 22.07 10.56 -8.98
N GLY A 67 23.02 10.42 -8.03
CA GLY A 67 23.59 11.55 -7.31
C GLY A 67 22.64 12.19 -6.29
N ILE A 68 21.54 11.52 -5.95
CA ILE A 68 20.52 12.03 -5.02
C ILE A 68 20.68 11.33 -3.67
N ASP A 69 21.10 12.10 -2.66
CA ASP A 69 21.03 11.68 -1.26
C ASP A 69 19.64 12.01 -0.70
N TRP A 70 18.72 11.06 -0.86
CA TRP A 70 17.32 11.23 -0.48
C TRP A 70 17.16 11.44 1.03
N GLU A 71 17.97 10.75 1.85
CA GLU A 71 17.94 10.90 3.31
C GLU A 71 18.35 12.32 3.72
N ALA A 72 19.44 12.85 3.15
CA ALA A 72 19.94 14.19 3.45
C ALA A 72 18.96 15.32 3.04
N ASN A 73 18.03 15.04 2.12
CA ASN A 73 17.03 16.01 1.64
C ASN A 73 15.83 16.20 2.58
N TYR A 74 15.80 15.56 3.75
CA TYR A 74 14.69 15.63 4.72
C TYR A 74 14.14 17.05 4.94
N SER A 75 15.02 18.03 5.22
CA SER A 75 14.58 19.41 5.48
C SER A 75 13.93 20.06 4.24
N ILE A 76 14.45 19.77 3.04
CA ILE A 76 13.88 20.26 1.78
C ILE A 76 12.49 19.66 1.57
N TYR A 77 12.35 18.35 1.82
CA TYR A 77 11.07 17.66 1.69
C TYR A 77 10.05 18.15 2.71
N LYS A 78 10.45 18.35 3.97
CA LYS A 78 9.60 18.89 5.02
C LYS A 78 9.06 20.28 4.67
N GLU A 79 9.92 21.18 4.20
CA GLU A 79 9.50 22.52 3.77
C GLU A 79 8.48 22.47 2.62
N LYS A 80 8.67 21.56 1.65
CA LYS A 80 7.66 21.33 0.59
C LYS A 80 6.31 20.96 1.19
N ILE A 81 6.27 20.06 2.18
CA ILE A 81 5.02 19.66 2.83
C ILE A 81 4.34 20.83 3.55
N ILE A 82 5.12 21.62 4.31
CA ILE A 82 4.61 22.79 5.04
C ILE A 82 4.02 23.84 4.09
N SER A 83 4.60 23.99 2.90
CA SER A 83 4.16 24.96 1.90
C SER A 83 2.85 24.60 1.17
N THR A 84 2.28 23.41 1.40
CA THR A 84 1.08 22.95 0.68
C THR A 84 -0.20 23.51 1.29
N GLU A 85 -1.05 24.14 0.47
CA GLU A 85 -2.31 24.76 0.93
C GLU A 85 -3.49 23.79 0.83
N SER A 86 -3.44 22.85 -0.11
CA SER A 86 -4.49 21.89 -0.39
C SER A 86 -4.04 20.43 -0.24
N ASP A 87 -4.99 19.50 -0.16
CA ASP A 87 -4.68 18.06 -0.15
C ASP A 87 -4.14 17.57 -1.50
N ASN A 88 -4.52 18.23 -2.59
CA ASN A 88 -3.99 17.95 -3.92
C ASN A 88 -2.51 18.36 -4.01
N GLU A 89 -2.16 19.57 -3.58
CA GLU A 89 -0.76 19.99 -3.51
C GLU A 89 0.05 19.10 -2.57
N PHE A 90 -0.53 18.68 -1.45
CA PHE A 90 0.13 17.75 -0.54
C PHE A 90 0.39 16.40 -1.20
N PHE A 91 -0.59 15.84 -1.92
CA PHE A 91 -0.42 14.62 -2.70
C PHE A 91 0.70 14.76 -3.74
N ASP A 92 0.70 15.87 -4.49
CA ASP A 92 1.72 16.13 -5.51
C ASP A 92 3.11 16.31 -4.90
N ALA A 93 3.21 16.97 -3.74
CA ALA A 93 4.46 17.12 -3.02
C ALA A 93 5.03 15.77 -2.55
N LEU A 94 4.19 14.88 -2.00
CA LEU A 94 4.61 13.51 -1.64
C LEU A 94 5.06 12.72 -2.86
N GLU A 95 4.31 12.78 -3.97
CA GLU A 95 4.69 12.12 -5.23
C GLU A 95 6.03 12.64 -5.76
N MET A 96 6.29 13.96 -5.70
CA MET A 96 7.59 14.53 -6.06
C MET A 96 8.72 14.02 -5.17
N ILE A 97 8.49 13.93 -3.86
CA ILE A 97 9.48 13.41 -2.90
C ILE A 97 9.78 11.93 -3.20
N LEU A 98 8.76 11.12 -3.50
CA LEU A 98 8.96 9.70 -3.85
C LEU A 98 9.66 9.54 -5.20
N ARG A 99 9.44 10.44 -6.17
CA ARG A 99 10.13 10.41 -7.47
C ARG A 99 11.64 10.60 -7.37
N ASP A 100 12.13 11.32 -6.35
CA ASP A 100 13.56 11.45 -6.10
C ASP A 100 14.24 10.10 -5.75
N LEU A 101 13.47 9.04 -5.44
CA LEU A 101 13.98 7.68 -5.32
C LEU A 101 14.32 7.02 -6.67
N ASN A 102 13.93 7.65 -7.79
CA ASN A 102 14.16 7.17 -9.16
C ASN A 102 13.74 5.71 -9.38
N ASN A 103 12.55 5.34 -8.86
CA ASN A 103 12.01 4.00 -8.96
C ASN A 103 10.54 4.03 -9.39
N SER A 104 10.24 3.45 -10.55
CA SER A 104 8.88 3.41 -11.12
C SER A 104 7.89 2.55 -10.32
N HIS A 105 8.36 1.78 -9.34
CA HIS A 105 7.56 0.96 -8.45
C HIS A 105 7.36 1.61 -7.07
N THR A 106 7.71 2.89 -6.92
CA THR A 106 7.49 3.64 -5.68
C THR A 106 6.83 4.97 -6.01
N SER A 107 5.52 5.06 -5.76
CA SER A 107 4.72 6.24 -6.08
C SER A 107 3.52 6.37 -5.14
N MET A 108 2.90 7.54 -5.14
CA MET A 108 1.56 7.71 -4.59
C MET A 108 0.54 6.96 -5.45
N LEU A 109 -0.51 6.42 -4.81
CA LEU A 109 -1.62 5.80 -5.51
C LEU A 109 -2.66 6.86 -5.84
N ASN A 110 -2.79 7.21 -7.12
CA ASN A 110 -3.90 8.04 -7.57
C ASN A 110 -5.17 7.20 -7.79
N ARG A 111 -6.30 7.88 -8.04
CA ARG A 111 -7.59 7.23 -8.27
C ARG A 111 -7.54 6.13 -9.34
N SER A 112 -6.93 6.39 -10.49
CA SER A 112 -6.90 5.44 -11.61
C SER A 112 -6.10 4.18 -11.26
N PHE A 113 -4.99 4.32 -10.54
CA PHE A 113 -4.24 3.18 -10.03
C PHE A 113 -5.04 2.38 -9.00
N VAL A 114 -5.74 3.04 -8.08
CA VAL A 114 -6.61 2.36 -7.12
C VAL A 114 -7.74 1.61 -7.82
N GLU A 115 -8.37 2.20 -8.83
CA GLU A 115 -9.40 1.53 -9.65
C GLU A 115 -8.80 0.30 -10.36
N TYR A 116 -7.62 0.42 -10.98
CA TYR A 116 -6.92 -0.69 -11.61
C TYR A 116 -6.62 -1.85 -10.64
N PHE A 117 -6.06 -1.56 -9.47
CA PHE A 117 -5.78 -2.58 -8.46
C PHE A 117 -7.07 -3.21 -7.94
N ARG A 118 -8.10 -2.40 -7.69
CA ARG A 118 -9.39 -2.90 -7.21
C ARG A 118 -10.00 -3.92 -8.18
N ASP A 119 -9.95 -3.63 -9.47
CA ASP A 119 -10.49 -4.51 -10.50
C ASP A 119 -9.65 -5.79 -10.62
N GLY A 120 -8.33 -5.68 -10.55
CA GLY A 120 -7.41 -6.83 -10.56
C GLY A 120 -7.59 -7.76 -9.35
N TYR A 121 -7.67 -7.21 -8.14
CA TYR A 121 -7.90 -8.00 -6.93
C TYR A 121 -9.30 -8.60 -6.88
N TYR A 122 -10.31 -7.92 -7.42
CA TYR A 122 -11.64 -8.49 -7.58
C TYR A 122 -11.61 -9.71 -8.50
N GLN A 123 -10.91 -9.65 -9.64
CA GLN A 123 -10.78 -10.78 -10.56
C GLN A 123 -10.15 -11.99 -9.87
N ILE A 124 -9.06 -11.79 -9.13
CA ILE A 124 -8.40 -12.85 -8.36
C ILE A 124 -9.34 -13.44 -7.30
N SER A 125 -10.17 -12.62 -6.66
CA SER A 125 -11.11 -13.07 -5.61
C SER A 125 -12.21 -14.00 -6.12
N ILE A 126 -12.56 -13.91 -7.41
CA ILE A 126 -13.63 -14.73 -8.02
C ILE A 126 -13.10 -15.96 -8.78
N GLU A 127 -11.80 -16.05 -9.02
CA GLU A 127 -11.16 -17.19 -9.66
C GLU A 127 -10.78 -18.25 -8.62
N GLU A 128 -11.47 -19.40 -8.64
CA GLU A 128 -11.34 -20.47 -7.61
C GLU A 128 -9.88 -20.89 -7.36
N ASP A 129 -9.08 -21.04 -8.42
CA ASP A 129 -7.68 -21.49 -8.33
C ASP A 129 -6.70 -20.39 -7.87
N MET A 130 -7.12 -19.13 -7.85
CA MET A 130 -6.27 -17.97 -7.52
C MET A 130 -6.67 -17.26 -6.22
N GLN A 131 -7.77 -17.70 -5.60
CA GLN A 131 -8.20 -17.15 -4.31
C GLN A 131 -7.09 -17.28 -3.27
N ASN A 132 -6.64 -16.13 -2.78
CA ASN A 132 -5.74 -16.06 -1.65
C ASN A 132 -6.28 -15.06 -0.62
N HIS A 133 -5.99 -15.31 0.66
CA HIS A 133 -6.46 -14.47 1.75
C HIS A 133 -5.97 -13.02 1.64
N TRP A 134 -4.76 -12.84 1.11
CA TRP A 134 -4.10 -11.54 1.04
C TRP A 134 -4.76 -10.57 0.04
N CYS A 135 -5.16 -11.08 -1.13
CA CYS A 135 -5.91 -10.35 -2.15
C CYS A 135 -7.28 -9.94 -1.63
N ASN A 136 -7.96 -10.81 -0.86
CA ASN A 136 -9.24 -10.48 -0.25
C ASN A 136 -9.07 -9.36 0.79
N LEU A 137 -8.03 -9.41 1.64
CA LEU A 137 -7.74 -8.34 2.59
C LEU A 137 -7.50 -7.00 1.88
N ILE A 138 -6.77 -6.98 0.77
CA ILE A 138 -6.53 -5.76 0.00
C ILE A 138 -7.83 -5.25 -0.63
N LEU A 139 -8.60 -6.14 -1.24
CA LEU A 139 -9.89 -5.80 -1.84
C LEU A 139 -10.84 -5.20 -0.80
N ASP A 140 -10.90 -5.77 0.40
CA ASP A 140 -11.70 -5.25 1.52
C ASP A 140 -11.22 -3.87 1.96
N ASN A 141 -9.91 -3.65 2.07
CA ASN A 141 -9.34 -2.34 2.39
C ASN A 141 -9.68 -1.29 1.32
N ILE A 142 -9.56 -1.62 0.03
CA ILE A 142 -9.90 -0.70 -1.06
C ILE A 142 -11.41 -0.39 -1.08
N ASN A 143 -12.24 -1.38 -0.72
CA ASN A 143 -13.69 -1.21 -0.63
C ASN A 143 -14.17 -0.57 0.69
N HIS A 144 -13.26 -0.29 1.63
CA HIS A 144 -13.60 0.43 2.84
C HIS A 144 -14.15 1.83 2.50
N LYS A 145 -15.22 2.25 3.19
CA LYS A 145 -15.96 3.50 2.90
C LYS A 145 -15.05 4.74 2.85
N LEU A 146 -14.05 4.81 3.74
CA LEU A 146 -13.10 5.93 3.77
C LEU A 146 -12.24 6.00 2.49
N VAL A 147 -11.80 4.84 1.97
CA VAL A 147 -10.98 4.77 0.76
C VAL A 147 -11.83 5.10 -0.46
N GLN A 148 -13.04 4.54 -0.54
CA GLN A 148 -13.98 4.86 -1.61
C GLN A 148 -14.30 6.36 -1.66
N ASN A 149 -14.50 7.00 -0.51
CA ASN A 149 -14.73 8.44 -0.43
C ASN A 149 -13.50 9.24 -0.85
N ARG A 150 -12.30 8.89 -0.36
CA ARG A 150 -11.04 9.58 -0.70
C ARG A 150 -10.80 9.62 -2.20
N TYR A 151 -10.94 8.48 -2.87
CA TYR A 151 -10.69 8.36 -4.30
C TYR A 151 -11.94 8.57 -5.16
N GLN A 152 -13.09 8.88 -4.55
CA GLN A 152 -14.39 9.04 -5.22
C GLN A 152 -14.71 7.85 -6.15
N LEU A 153 -14.44 6.65 -5.65
CA LEU A 153 -14.53 5.43 -6.45
C LEU A 153 -15.99 5.16 -6.85
N LYS A 154 -16.19 4.83 -8.13
CA LYS A 154 -17.49 4.35 -8.60
C LYS A 154 -17.76 2.95 -8.07
N GLN A 155 -19.02 2.53 -8.09
CA GLN A 155 -19.37 1.14 -7.82
C GLN A 155 -18.57 0.20 -8.72
N LEU A 156 -18.12 -0.92 -8.15
CA LEU A 156 -17.36 -1.92 -8.84
C LEU A 156 -18.22 -2.54 -9.95
N ASN A 157 -17.75 -2.45 -11.19
CA ASN A 157 -18.44 -3.05 -12.33
C ASN A 157 -18.02 -4.52 -12.45
N LYS A 158 -18.85 -5.43 -11.94
CA LYS A 158 -18.60 -6.87 -11.93
C LYS A 158 -18.59 -7.51 -13.34
N GLN A 159 -19.00 -6.78 -14.37
CA GLN A 159 -19.04 -7.28 -15.75
C GLN A 159 -17.77 -6.98 -16.57
N ASN A 160 -16.92 -6.04 -16.15
CA ASN A 160 -15.65 -5.72 -16.83
C ASN A 160 -14.52 -6.57 -16.25
N THR A 161 -14.57 -7.89 -16.50
CA THR A 161 -13.44 -8.77 -16.20
C THR A 161 -12.32 -8.48 -17.20
N ILE A 162 -11.22 -7.88 -16.75
CA ILE A 162 -9.99 -7.87 -17.54
C ILE A 162 -9.56 -9.33 -17.58
N SER A 163 -9.73 -9.99 -18.73
CA SER A 163 -9.20 -11.32 -18.96
C SER A 163 -7.68 -11.27 -18.74
N TYR A 164 -7.24 -11.77 -17.59
CA TYR A 164 -5.83 -11.97 -17.33
C TYR A 164 -5.39 -13.17 -18.15
N ASN A 165 -5.07 -12.94 -19.42
CA ASN A 165 -4.38 -13.92 -20.26
C ASN A 165 -2.92 -14.03 -19.79
N GLY A 166 -2.73 -14.55 -18.58
CA GLY A 166 -1.42 -14.83 -17.98
C GLY A 166 -0.71 -16.05 -18.58
N LYS A 167 -1.27 -16.65 -19.64
CA LYS A 167 -0.56 -17.61 -20.48
C LYS A 167 0.05 -16.87 -21.66
N SER A 168 1.05 -16.05 -21.38
CA SER A 168 2.02 -15.75 -22.43
C SER A 168 2.85 -17.02 -22.62
N ASP A 169 2.49 -17.84 -23.60
CA ASP A 169 3.34 -18.88 -24.16
C ASP A 169 4.53 -18.20 -24.86
N VAL A 170 5.39 -17.54 -24.10
CA VAL A 170 6.67 -17.05 -24.61
C VAL A 170 7.54 -18.29 -24.75
N LYS A 171 7.48 -18.92 -25.93
CA LYS A 171 8.52 -19.87 -26.35
C LYS A 171 9.84 -19.11 -26.37
N THR A 172 10.62 -19.27 -25.31
CA THR A 172 12.02 -18.87 -25.29
C THR A 172 12.83 -20.05 -25.79
N GLU A 173 13.73 -19.79 -26.75
CA GLU A 173 14.83 -20.69 -27.09
C GLU A 173 15.52 -21.18 -25.81
N PRO A 174 16.09 -22.41 -25.77
CA PRO A 174 16.73 -22.94 -24.56
C PRO A 174 17.84 -21.98 -24.13
N ILE A 175 17.58 -21.22 -23.07
CA ILE A 175 18.55 -20.30 -22.48
C ILE A 175 19.50 -21.13 -21.63
N GLU A 176 20.82 -20.91 -21.78
CA GLU A 176 21.80 -21.36 -20.78
C GLU A 176 21.37 -20.81 -19.41
N ASN A 177 20.88 -21.69 -18.54
CA ASN A 177 20.23 -21.33 -17.30
C ASN A 177 21.28 -21.14 -16.19
N ALA A 178 21.73 -22.25 -15.62
CA ALA A 178 22.72 -22.29 -14.57
C ALA A 178 23.47 -23.63 -14.65
N GLU A 179 24.71 -23.63 -14.18
CA GLU A 179 25.52 -24.84 -14.05
C GLU A 179 25.91 -25.04 -12.59
N VAL A 180 25.92 -26.31 -12.16
CA VAL A 180 26.32 -26.68 -10.80
C VAL A 180 27.40 -27.75 -10.82
N LYS A 181 28.37 -27.61 -9.92
CA LYS A 181 29.48 -28.57 -9.77
C LYS A 181 30.05 -28.54 -8.36
N ASP A 182 30.48 -29.69 -7.87
CA ASP A 182 31.35 -29.75 -6.69
C ASP A 182 32.80 -29.44 -7.09
N ILE A 183 33.36 -28.39 -6.48
CA ILE A 183 34.80 -28.13 -6.48
C ILE A 183 35.48 -29.09 -5.50
N VAL A 184 34.84 -29.36 -4.36
CA VAL A 184 35.24 -30.38 -3.40
C VAL A 184 34.00 -31.22 -3.08
N GLU A 185 34.05 -32.51 -3.44
CA GLU A 185 32.94 -33.45 -3.32
C GLU A 185 32.29 -33.40 -1.92
N GLY A 186 31.00 -33.09 -1.88
CA GLY A 186 30.20 -33.00 -0.65
C GLY A 186 30.61 -31.91 0.33
N LYS A 187 31.44 -30.94 -0.09
CA LYS A 187 31.95 -29.86 0.79
C LYS A 187 31.84 -28.47 0.18
N VAL A 188 32.19 -28.30 -1.09
CA VAL A 188 32.24 -26.99 -1.75
C VAL A 188 31.61 -27.09 -3.13
N GLY A 189 30.38 -26.60 -3.23
CA GLY A 189 29.65 -26.44 -4.48
C GLY A 189 29.98 -25.12 -5.18
N TYR A 190 29.78 -25.12 -6.49
CA TYR A 190 29.88 -23.97 -7.39
C TYR A 190 28.58 -23.88 -8.18
N ILE A 191 27.98 -22.69 -8.20
CA ILE A 191 26.80 -22.38 -9.01
C ILE A 191 27.18 -21.22 -9.94
N TYR A 192 27.10 -21.44 -11.25
CA TYR A 192 27.26 -20.42 -12.26
C TYR A 192 25.90 -20.02 -12.81
N ILE A 193 25.54 -18.75 -12.69
CA ILE A 193 24.28 -18.21 -13.21
C ILE A 193 24.63 -17.11 -14.22
N PRO A 194 24.75 -17.44 -15.53
CA PRO A 194 25.04 -16.45 -16.57
C PRO A 194 23.94 -15.37 -16.66
N LYS A 195 22.69 -15.73 -16.39
CA LYS A 195 21.55 -14.81 -16.44
C LYS A 195 20.40 -15.29 -15.56
N MET A 196 19.74 -14.36 -14.88
CA MET A 196 18.44 -14.62 -14.26
C MET A 196 17.35 -14.73 -15.35
N ILE A 197 16.68 -15.87 -15.41
CA ILE A 197 15.62 -16.18 -16.39
C ILE A 197 14.22 -16.08 -15.76
N GLN A 198 13.18 -16.49 -16.49
CA GLN A 198 11.78 -16.31 -16.09
C GLN A 198 11.35 -17.29 -14.98
N ASN A 199 10.31 -16.93 -14.23
CA ASN A 199 9.83 -17.71 -13.07
C ASN A 199 9.31 -19.12 -13.43
N ASN A 200 8.92 -19.37 -14.68
CA ASN A 200 8.54 -20.71 -15.15
C ASN A 200 9.72 -21.70 -15.21
N GLU A 201 10.96 -21.23 -15.02
CA GLU A 201 12.17 -22.05 -14.96
C GLU A 201 12.51 -22.51 -13.54
N ARG A 202 11.81 -21.99 -12.52
CA ARG A 202 12.06 -22.29 -11.11
C ARG A 202 12.12 -23.78 -10.82
N ASP A 203 11.20 -24.57 -11.38
CA ASP A 203 11.16 -26.01 -11.12
C ASP A 203 12.40 -26.72 -11.70
N ARG A 204 12.92 -26.23 -12.83
CA ARG A 204 14.19 -26.70 -13.40
C ARG A 204 15.38 -26.30 -12.53
N ASP A 205 15.40 -25.08 -12.01
CA ASP A 205 16.45 -24.61 -11.08
C ASP A 205 16.48 -25.46 -9.80
N VAL A 206 15.30 -25.75 -9.23
CA VAL A 206 15.17 -26.57 -8.03
C VAL A 206 15.69 -27.98 -8.29
N GLU A 207 15.34 -28.60 -9.43
CA GLU A 207 15.82 -29.94 -9.75
C GLU A 207 17.34 -29.96 -10.03
N LEU A 208 17.89 -28.91 -10.65
CA LEU A 208 19.32 -28.77 -10.92
C LEU A 208 20.15 -28.80 -9.63
N ILE A 209 19.71 -28.08 -8.60
CA ILE A 209 20.45 -27.95 -7.33
C ILE A 209 20.13 -29.05 -6.31
N LYS A 210 19.11 -29.88 -6.56
CA LYS A 210 18.55 -30.84 -5.58
C LYS A 210 19.54 -31.85 -5.01
N ASN A 211 20.58 -32.17 -5.76
CA ASN A 211 21.56 -33.20 -5.40
C ASN A 211 22.89 -32.63 -4.87
N TYR A 212 22.97 -31.31 -4.67
CA TYR A 212 24.10 -30.60 -4.08
C TYR A 212 23.70 -30.04 -2.71
#